data_AF-A0A7Z9UPA4-F1
#
_entry.id   AF-A0A7Z9UPA4-F1
#
_cell.length_a   1.000
_cell.length_b   1.000
_cell.length_c   1.000
_cell.angle_alpha   90.00
_cell.angle_beta   90.00
_cell.angle_gamma   90.00
#
_symmetry.space_group_name_H-M   'P 1'
#
loop_
_entity.id
_entity.type
_entity.pdbx_description
1 polymer ?
#
loop_
_entity_poly.entity_id
_entity_poly.type
_entity_poly.pdbx_seq_one_letter_code
_entity_poly.pdbx_strand_id
1 'polypeptide(L)'
;MTENLYPDGKKFAFTVFDDTDGSTVENVKPVYDFLEEIGLTTTKSVWVFPPRGRDAGSCLQDAEYLVFIKHLASRGFEVGLHNVGDGCFSRKEIIEGFGVFRNLLGYYPAIHANHVSNPDNLYWWGRRFEWPTRVAYAVASRCLKRRVGVGGEEPSSPCFWGDISKKHLKYIRNLTFNDINTLKMDPRMPYEVDRKSECSNYWFSSSDGHTVDEFIELISSSNLDRLEREGGACIVYTHFSSCFVRADGSLHPEFESRMRDLASRQGWFVPVSTLLDYLERGHAGNVRVGFFYRFGIEIRWFIDRVFKKMRTNR
;
A
#
# COMPACT_ATOMS: atom_id res chain seq x y z
N MET A 1 29.29 -13.51 -10.67
CA MET A 1 28.18 -13.35 -11.62
C MET A 1 26.92 -13.37 -10.78
N THR A 2 26.34 -12.20 -10.50
CA THR A 2 25.08 -12.09 -9.76
C THR A 2 23.99 -12.74 -10.61
N GLU A 3 23.38 -13.81 -10.12
CA GLU A 3 22.12 -14.31 -10.69
C GLU A 3 21.15 -13.13 -10.73
N ASN A 4 20.56 -12.87 -11.90
CA ASN A 4 19.58 -11.82 -12.05
C ASN A 4 18.37 -12.15 -11.17
N LEU A 5 18.19 -11.38 -10.09
CA LEU A 5 17.15 -11.63 -9.09
C LEU A 5 15.74 -11.42 -9.65
N TYR A 6 15.57 -10.77 -10.81
CA TYR A 6 14.26 -10.52 -11.43
C TYR A 6 14.20 -11.07 -12.87
N PRO A 7 12.99 -11.33 -13.40
CA PRO A 7 12.81 -11.84 -14.76
C PRO A 7 13.48 -10.98 -15.83
N ASP A 8 13.77 -11.58 -16.99
CA ASP A 8 14.24 -10.89 -18.21
C ASP A 8 15.49 -10.01 -18.02
N GLY A 9 16.34 -10.36 -17.06
CA GLY A 9 17.58 -9.63 -16.77
C GLY A 9 17.36 -8.26 -16.15
N LYS A 10 16.18 -7.99 -15.57
CA LYS A 10 15.93 -6.78 -14.80
C LYS A 10 16.80 -6.75 -13.55
N LYS A 11 17.30 -5.56 -13.22
CA LYS A 11 18.27 -5.36 -12.14
C LYS A 11 17.60 -5.13 -10.79
N PHE A 12 16.47 -4.44 -10.77
CA PHE A 12 15.70 -4.12 -9.57
C PHE A 12 14.20 -4.17 -9.88
N ALA A 13 13.35 -4.14 -8.86
CA ALA A 13 11.91 -3.98 -9.03
C ALA A 13 11.43 -2.65 -8.44
N PHE A 14 10.44 -2.04 -9.09
CA PHE A 14 9.80 -0.83 -8.60
C PHE A 14 8.30 -0.87 -8.91
N THR A 15 7.48 -0.51 -7.93
CA THR A 15 6.03 -0.40 -8.10
C THR A 15 5.46 0.62 -7.13
N VAL A 16 4.22 1.01 -7.38
CA VAL A 16 3.46 1.96 -6.56
C VAL A 16 2.16 1.31 -6.10
N PHE A 17 1.86 1.47 -4.82
CA PHE A 17 0.50 1.34 -4.29
C PHE A 17 -0.06 2.75 -4.11
N ASP A 18 -0.97 3.13 -5.01
CA ASP A 18 -1.66 4.41 -4.94
C ASP A 18 -2.90 4.29 -4.05
N ASP A 19 -2.87 5.03 -2.96
CA ASP A 19 -3.98 5.19 -2.04
C ASP A 19 -5.13 5.98 -2.70
N THR A 20 -6.36 5.67 -2.33
CA THR A 20 -7.55 6.27 -2.92
C THR A 20 -8.01 7.54 -2.21
N ASP A 21 -7.45 7.89 -1.05
CA ASP A 21 -7.83 9.10 -0.31
C ASP A 21 -7.70 10.33 -1.23
N GLY A 22 -8.77 11.13 -1.31
CA GLY A 22 -8.86 12.34 -2.13
C GLY A 22 -8.80 12.13 -3.65
N SER A 23 -8.76 10.89 -4.14
CA SER A 23 -8.62 10.61 -5.57
C SER A 23 -9.93 10.87 -6.32
N THR A 24 -9.85 11.61 -7.42
CA THR A 24 -10.91 11.77 -8.42
C THR A 24 -10.35 11.50 -9.81
N VAL A 25 -11.20 11.33 -10.82
CA VAL A 25 -10.70 11.12 -12.20
C VAL A 25 -9.81 12.29 -12.62
N GLU A 26 -10.23 13.53 -12.34
CA GLU A 26 -9.54 14.74 -12.77
C GLU A 26 -8.13 14.85 -12.18
N ASN A 27 -7.94 14.47 -10.91
CA ASN A 27 -6.67 14.67 -10.22
C ASN A 27 -5.71 13.48 -10.29
N VAL A 28 -6.15 12.28 -10.69
CA VAL A 28 -5.24 11.13 -10.87
C VAL A 28 -5.10 10.67 -12.32
N LYS A 29 -6.09 10.89 -13.20
CA LYS A 29 -6.01 10.42 -14.58
C LYS A 29 -4.76 10.90 -15.32
N PRO A 30 -4.30 12.18 -15.21
CA PRO A 30 -3.06 12.60 -15.85
C PRO A 30 -1.83 11.83 -15.39
N VAL A 31 -1.79 11.39 -14.12
CA VAL A 31 -0.71 10.54 -13.61
C VAL A 31 -0.76 9.17 -14.28
N TYR A 32 -1.93 8.55 -14.34
CA TYR A 32 -2.09 7.23 -14.95
C TYR A 32 -1.85 7.22 -16.46
N ASP A 33 -2.33 8.23 -17.18
CA ASP A 33 -2.05 8.40 -18.61
C ASP A 33 -0.53 8.47 -18.85
N PHE A 34 0.19 9.20 -18.00
CA PHE A 34 1.65 9.28 -18.06
C PHE A 34 2.34 7.97 -17.68
N LEU A 35 1.89 7.27 -16.63
CA LEU A 35 2.42 5.95 -16.27
C LEU A 35 2.30 4.97 -17.45
N GLU A 36 1.16 4.98 -18.15
CA GLU A 36 0.98 4.19 -19.38
C GLU A 36 1.93 4.61 -20.49
N GLU A 37 2.10 5.92 -20.71
CA GLU A 37 3.04 6.48 -21.71
C GLU A 37 4.46 5.95 -21.50
N ILE A 38 4.91 5.91 -20.24
CA ILE A 38 6.27 5.45 -19.88
C ILE A 38 6.36 3.94 -19.64
N GLY A 39 5.28 3.19 -19.88
CA GLY A 39 5.26 1.72 -19.80
C GLY A 39 5.29 1.16 -18.38
N LEU A 40 4.81 1.92 -17.39
CA LEU A 40 4.73 1.50 -15.99
C LEU A 40 3.30 1.10 -15.63
N THR A 41 3.16 -0.07 -14.98
CA THR A 41 1.90 -0.49 -14.35
C THR A 41 2.09 -0.58 -12.84
N THR A 42 1.04 -0.22 -12.10
CA THR A 42 1.04 -0.08 -10.64
C THR A 42 -0.26 -0.62 -10.05
N THR A 43 -0.46 -0.45 -8.75
CA THR A 43 -1.70 -0.83 -8.05
C THR A 43 -2.46 0.43 -7.64
N LYS A 44 -3.71 0.56 -8.11
CA LYS A 44 -4.66 1.58 -7.65
C LYS A 44 -5.60 0.97 -6.61
N SER A 45 -5.59 1.47 -5.38
CA SER A 45 -6.66 1.15 -4.44
C SER A 45 -7.93 1.96 -4.74
N VAL A 46 -9.09 1.48 -4.30
CA VAL A 46 -10.37 2.16 -4.54
C VAL A 46 -11.27 2.14 -3.32
N TRP A 47 -12.14 3.16 -3.25
CA TRP A 47 -13.38 3.10 -2.47
C TRP A 47 -14.44 2.34 -3.23
N VAL A 48 -15.12 1.40 -2.56
CA VAL A 48 -16.28 0.72 -3.14
C VAL A 48 -17.53 1.58 -2.98
N PHE A 49 -17.73 2.10 -1.77
CA PHE A 49 -18.84 2.98 -1.42
C PHE A 49 -18.38 4.43 -1.25
N PRO A 50 -19.31 5.39 -1.37
CA PRO A 50 -19.00 6.78 -1.07
C PRO A 50 -18.41 6.94 0.34
N PRO A 51 -17.35 7.74 0.50
CA PRO A 51 -16.75 7.98 1.82
C PRO A 51 -17.75 8.67 2.76
N ARG A 52 -17.70 8.28 4.04
CA ARG A 52 -18.52 8.80 5.15
C ARG A 52 -17.70 9.55 6.20
N GLY A 53 -16.38 9.36 6.18
CA GLY A 53 -15.46 9.97 7.11
C GLY A 53 -15.02 11.37 6.65
N ARG A 54 -13.75 11.68 6.87
CA ARG A 54 -13.17 12.99 6.54
C ARG A 54 -12.45 13.01 5.21
N ASP A 55 -11.97 11.85 4.78
CA ASP A 55 -11.15 11.69 3.60
C ASP A 55 -12.08 11.47 2.40
N ALA A 56 -12.05 12.42 1.47
CA ALA A 56 -12.90 12.43 0.29
C ALA A 56 -12.37 11.45 -0.77
N GLY A 57 -13.00 11.46 -1.95
CA GLY A 57 -12.56 10.70 -3.12
C GLY A 57 -13.74 10.04 -3.83
N SER A 58 -13.55 9.75 -5.12
CA SER A 58 -14.48 8.99 -5.93
C SER A 58 -14.49 7.52 -5.52
N CYS A 59 -15.59 6.85 -5.82
CA CYS A 59 -15.81 5.44 -5.49
C CYS A 59 -16.33 4.65 -6.71
N LEU A 60 -16.35 3.33 -6.60
CA LEU A 60 -16.80 2.45 -7.68
C LEU A 60 -18.29 2.62 -8.05
N GLN A 61 -19.09 3.29 -7.22
CA GLN A 61 -20.47 3.63 -7.55
C GLN A 61 -20.59 4.86 -8.46
N ASP A 62 -19.53 5.66 -8.58
CA ASP A 62 -19.49 6.80 -9.49
C ASP A 62 -19.23 6.29 -10.91
N ALA A 63 -20.14 6.57 -11.85
CA ALA A 63 -20.11 5.98 -13.19
C ALA A 63 -18.81 6.33 -13.95
N GLU A 64 -18.36 7.59 -13.88
CA GLU A 64 -17.14 8.05 -14.53
C GLU A 64 -15.89 7.41 -13.93
N TYR A 65 -15.81 7.36 -12.59
CA TYR A 65 -14.70 6.72 -11.90
C TYR A 65 -14.63 5.22 -12.17
N LEU A 66 -15.78 4.54 -12.24
CA LEU A 66 -15.83 3.12 -12.61
C LEU A 66 -15.29 2.88 -14.04
N VAL A 67 -15.63 3.75 -15.00
CA VAL A 67 -15.09 3.67 -16.37
C VAL A 67 -13.57 3.83 -16.33
N PHE A 68 -13.07 4.80 -15.57
CA PHE A 68 -11.64 5.01 -15.37
C PHE A 68 -10.95 3.78 -14.76
N ILE A 69 -11.46 3.22 -13.66
CA ILE A 69 -10.89 2.04 -13.01
C ILE A 69 -10.92 0.81 -13.92
N LYS A 70 -12.00 0.60 -14.68
CA LYS A 70 -12.08 -0.48 -15.67
C LYS A 70 -11.07 -0.30 -16.80
N HIS A 71 -10.85 0.94 -17.23
CA HIS A 71 -9.79 1.25 -18.19
C HIS A 71 -8.42 0.85 -17.63
N LEU A 72 -8.05 1.31 -16.43
CA LEU A 72 -6.78 0.92 -15.80
C LEU A 72 -6.61 -0.61 -15.70
N ALA A 73 -7.64 -1.33 -15.23
CA ALA A 73 -7.60 -2.78 -15.15
C ALA A 73 -7.36 -3.43 -16.52
N SER A 74 -7.99 -2.92 -17.58
CA SER A 74 -7.78 -3.41 -18.96
C SER A 74 -6.38 -3.15 -19.52
N ARG A 75 -5.63 -2.22 -18.90
CA ARG A 75 -4.26 -1.84 -19.28
C ARG A 75 -3.20 -2.52 -18.42
N GLY A 76 -3.60 -3.40 -17.49
CA GLY A 76 -2.71 -4.19 -16.66
C GLY A 76 -2.37 -3.59 -15.30
N PHE A 77 -2.99 -2.46 -14.91
CA PHE A 77 -2.94 -2.00 -13.53
C PHE A 77 -3.73 -2.93 -12.62
N GLU A 78 -3.25 -3.11 -11.39
CA GLU A 78 -4.00 -3.84 -10.38
C GLU A 78 -4.99 -2.91 -9.68
N VAL A 79 -6.19 -3.42 -9.38
CA VAL A 79 -7.17 -2.73 -8.54
C VAL A 79 -7.19 -3.38 -7.16
N GLY A 80 -6.74 -2.64 -6.14
CA GLY A 80 -6.71 -3.04 -4.74
C GLY A 80 -7.80 -2.39 -3.90
N LEU A 81 -7.80 -2.67 -2.60
CA LEU A 81 -8.76 -2.11 -1.64
C LEU A 81 -8.06 -1.18 -0.63
N HIS A 82 -8.75 -0.13 -0.17
CA HIS A 82 -8.31 0.70 0.96
C HIS A 82 -9.32 0.64 2.12
N ASN A 83 -9.94 -0.52 2.37
CA ASN A 83 -11.29 -0.69 2.97
C ASN A 83 -12.40 -0.42 1.94
N VAL A 84 -13.65 -0.75 2.28
CA VAL A 84 -14.79 -0.55 1.35
C VAL A 84 -15.17 0.93 1.18
N GLY A 85 -14.67 1.81 2.05
CA GLY A 85 -14.88 3.26 2.05
C GLY A 85 -14.21 3.88 3.28
N ASP A 86 -13.97 5.20 3.27
CA ASP A 86 -13.62 5.94 4.49
C ASP A 86 -14.84 6.04 5.43
N GLY A 87 -14.65 5.71 6.70
CA GLY A 87 -15.63 5.81 7.75
C GLY A 87 -16.09 4.47 8.33
N CYS A 88 -17.24 4.48 9.01
CA CYS A 88 -17.75 3.29 9.69
C CYS A 88 -18.70 2.51 8.78
N PHE A 89 -18.34 1.25 8.50
CA PHE A 89 -19.16 0.29 7.78
C PHE A 89 -19.39 -0.95 8.65
N SER A 90 -20.63 -1.43 8.68
CA SER A 90 -20.98 -2.68 9.35
C SER A 90 -20.44 -3.89 8.58
N ARG A 91 -20.32 -5.03 9.25
CA ARG A 91 -19.97 -6.31 8.62
C ARG A 91 -20.83 -6.61 7.38
N LYS A 92 -22.14 -6.34 7.46
CA LYS A 92 -23.06 -6.56 6.34
C LYS A 92 -22.66 -5.71 5.14
N GLU A 93 -22.40 -4.43 5.35
CA GLU A 93 -21.97 -3.51 4.30
C GLU A 93 -20.60 -3.90 3.75
N ILE A 94 -19.66 -4.33 4.60
CA ILE A 94 -18.34 -4.79 4.14
C ILE A 94 -18.48 -6.01 3.21
N ILE A 95 -19.27 -7.02 3.61
CA ILE A 95 -19.54 -8.20 2.78
C ILE A 95 -20.20 -7.81 1.46
N GLU A 96 -21.19 -6.90 1.52
CA GLU A 96 -21.85 -6.36 0.33
C GLU A 96 -20.87 -5.62 -0.57
N GLY A 97 -19.96 -4.83 -0.02
CA GLY A 97 -18.92 -4.11 -0.75
C GLY A 97 -17.99 -5.05 -1.52
N PHE A 98 -17.58 -6.17 -0.93
CA PHE A 98 -16.85 -7.22 -1.67
C PHE A 98 -17.68 -7.79 -2.82
N GLY A 99 -19.00 -7.98 -2.63
CA GLY A 99 -19.93 -8.37 -3.67
C GLY A 99 -20.04 -7.34 -4.81
N VAL A 100 -20.17 -6.06 -4.47
CA VAL A 100 -20.21 -4.95 -5.42
C VAL A 100 -18.91 -4.87 -6.21
N PHE A 101 -17.76 -4.91 -5.54
CA PHE A 101 -16.45 -4.93 -6.19
C PHE A 101 -16.37 -6.06 -7.24
N ARG A 102 -16.73 -7.29 -6.86
CA ARG A 102 -16.74 -8.43 -7.78
C ARG A 102 -17.72 -8.26 -8.93
N ASN A 103 -18.93 -7.77 -8.67
CA ASN A 103 -19.92 -7.58 -9.72
C ASN A 103 -19.49 -6.53 -10.74
N LEU A 104 -18.80 -5.47 -10.29
CA LEU A 104 -18.36 -4.39 -11.15
C LEU A 104 -17.07 -4.73 -11.92
N LEU A 105 -16.12 -5.44 -11.30
CA LEU A 105 -14.78 -5.69 -11.85
C LEU A 105 -14.53 -7.14 -12.29
N GLY A 106 -15.40 -8.08 -11.91
CA GLY A 106 -15.33 -9.49 -12.30
C GLY A 106 -14.52 -10.40 -11.38
N TYR A 107 -13.81 -9.84 -10.40
CA TYR A 107 -12.94 -10.57 -9.46
C TYR A 107 -12.98 -9.93 -8.07
N TYR A 108 -12.47 -10.62 -7.04
CA TYR A 108 -12.26 -10.04 -5.71
C TYR A 108 -10.87 -9.39 -5.60
N PRO A 109 -10.69 -8.32 -4.82
CA PRO A 109 -9.38 -7.70 -4.65
C PRO A 109 -8.41 -8.68 -3.99
N ALA A 110 -7.15 -8.70 -4.43
CA ALA A 110 -6.11 -9.53 -3.83
C ALA A 110 -5.29 -8.80 -2.77
N ILE A 111 -5.31 -7.46 -2.76
CA ILE A 111 -4.45 -6.63 -1.92
C ILE A 111 -5.25 -5.52 -1.23
N HIS A 112 -4.86 -5.20 0.00
CA HIS A 112 -5.53 -4.24 0.86
C HIS A 112 -4.55 -3.39 1.69
N ALA A 113 -4.89 -2.13 1.90
CA ALA A 113 -4.28 -1.27 2.90
C ALA A 113 -5.36 -0.75 3.86
N ASN A 114 -5.09 -0.76 5.17
CA ASN A 114 -6.01 -0.19 6.17
C ASN A 114 -6.03 1.34 6.07
N HIS A 115 -7.22 1.95 6.01
CA HIS A 115 -7.43 3.38 6.14
C HIS A 115 -7.28 3.83 7.59
N VAL A 116 -6.53 4.91 7.84
CA VAL A 116 -6.06 5.24 9.20
C VAL A 116 -7.21 5.42 10.20
N SER A 117 -8.35 5.97 9.78
CA SER A 117 -9.44 6.36 10.67
C SER A 117 -10.47 5.25 10.93
N ASN A 118 -10.42 4.18 10.13
CA ASN A 118 -11.49 3.20 10.04
C ASN A 118 -11.56 2.25 11.26
N PRO A 119 -12.77 1.95 11.78
CA PRO A 119 -12.94 1.01 12.89
C PRO A 119 -12.84 -0.46 12.47
N ASP A 120 -13.10 -0.76 11.20
CA ASP A 120 -13.01 -2.09 10.59
C ASP A 120 -11.58 -2.49 10.23
N ASN A 121 -10.56 -1.71 10.58
CA ASN A 121 -9.18 -2.09 10.28
C ASN A 121 -8.77 -3.42 10.91
N LEU A 122 -7.99 -4.21 10.14
CA LEU A 122 -7.45 -5.49 10.58
C LEU A 122 -6.11 -5.30 11.30
N TYR A 123 -6.03 -5.76 12.55
CA TYR A 123 -4.81 -5.75 13.37
C TYR A 123 -4.08 -4.40 13.36
N TRP A 124 -4.81 -3.30 13.46
CA TRP A 124 -4.27 -1.96 13.30
C TRP A 124 -3.96 -1.28 14.63
N TRP A 125 -3.45 -0.04 14.55
CA TRP A 125 -3.07 0.74 15.73
C TRP A 125 -2.11 -0.02 16.64
N GLY A 126 -2.37 -0.13 17.95
CA GLY A 126 -1.52 -0.90 18.85
C GLY A 126 -1.44 -2.39 18.49
N ARG A 127 -2.46 -2.96 17.84
CA ARG A 127 -2.52 -4.40 17.51
C ARG A 127 -1.59 -4.79 16.36
N ARG A 128 -1.07 -3.81 15.60
CA ARG A 128 -0.10 -4.04 14.53
C ARG A 128 1.27 -4.44 15.05
N PHE A 129 1.61 -3.97 16.26
CA PHE A 129 2.92 -4.12 16.88
C PHE A 129 3.03 -5.38 17.76
N GLU A 130 4.25 -5.81 18.02
CA GLU A 130 4.60 -6.86 18.98
C GLU A 130 4.70 -6.28 20.42
N TRP A 131 4.72 -7.16 21.42
CA TRP A 131 5.08 -6.76 22.79
C TRP A 131 6.60 -6.45 22.86
N PRO A 132 7.06 -5.42 23.58
CA PRO A 132 6.29 -4.50 24.42
C PRO A 132 5.75 -3.26 23.70
N THR A 133 6.12 -3.01 22.43
CA THR A 133 5.71 -1.83 21.64
C THR A 133 4.20 -1.61 21.63
N ARG A 134 3.43 -2.70 21.49
CA ARG A 134 1.96 -2.70 21.58
C ARG A 134 1.44 -2.07 22.86
N VAL A 135 2.03 -2.42 24.01
CA VAL A 135 1.61 -1.92 25.32
C VAL A 135 1.94 -0.44 25.45
N ALA A 136 3.15 -0.06 25.09
CA ALA A 136 3.58 1.35 25.08
C ALA A 136 2.65 2.20 24.20
N TYR A 137 2.33 1.72 22.99
CA TYR A 137 1.41 2.39 22.08
C TYR A 137 0.01 2.57 22.67
N ALA A 138 -0.52 1.51 23.31
CA ALA A 138 -1.84 1.55 23.94
C ALA A 138 -1.90 2.57 25.09
N VAL A 139 -0.85 2.62 25.94
CA VAL A 139 -0.73 3.60 27.02
C VAL A 139 -0.65 5.02 26.46
N ALA A 140 0.24 5.27 25.50
CA ALA A 140 0.39 6.58 24.87
C ALA A 140 -0.92 7.06 24.22
N SER A 141 -1.63 6.17 23.51
CA SER A 141 -2.92 6.49 22.88
C SER A 141 -3.99 6.90 23.89
N ARG A 142 -4.04 6.22 25.06
CA ARG A 142 -4.94 6.56 26.16
C ARG A 142 -4.58 7.90 26.80
N CYS A 143 -3.29 8.16 27.07
CA CYS A 143 -2.82 9.44 27.60
C CYS A 143 -3.16 10.61 26.66
N LEU A 144 -3.04 10.39 25.35
CA LEU A 144 -3.39 11.37 24.33
C LEU A 144 -4.90 11.42 23.99
N LYS A 145 -5.75 10.68 24.73
CA LYS A 145 -7.20 10.58 24.53
C LYS A 145 -7.61 10.28 23.07
N ARG A 146 -6.77 9.54 22.33
CA ARG A 146 -7.07 9.17 20.94
C ARG A 146 -8.18 8.12 20.94
N ARG A 147 -9.25 8.37 20.17
CA ARG A 147 -10.24 7.32 19.86
C ARG A 147 -9.68 6.48 18.72
N VAL A 148 -9.50 5.20 19.00
CA VAL A 148 -8.83 4.25 18.13
C VAL A 148 -9.86 3.19 17.79
N GLY A 149 -10.41 3.25 16.58
CA GLY A 149 -11.31 2.20 16.08
C GLY A 149 -10.53 0.93 15.81
N VAL A 150 -10.91 -0.17 16.45
CA VAL A 150 -10.39 -1.53 16.18
C VAL A 150 -11.54 -2.51 16.21
N GLY A 151 -11.62 -3.41 15.24
CA GLY A 151 -12.73 -4.34 15.17
C GLY A 151 -12.78 -5.25 13.96
N GLY A 152 -11.98 -5.02 12.92
CA GLY A 152 -12.01 -5.86 11.71
C GLY A 152 -11.71 -7.33 11.97
N GLU A 153 -10.80 -7.62 12.91
CA GLU A 153 -10.38 -8.97 13.28
C GLU A 153 -11.13 -9.57 14.48
N GLU A 154 -12.03 -8.83 15.12
CA GLU A 154 -12.70 -9.24 16.36
C GLU A 154 -14.09 -9.82 16.07
N PRO A 155 -14.37 -11.12 16.27
CA PRO A 155 -15.65 -11.74 15.88
C PRO A 155 -16.90 -11.10 16.51
N SER A 156 -16.79 -10.54 17.71
CA SER A 156 -17.90 -9.85 18.38
C SER A 156 -18.12 -8.41 17.89
N SER A 157 -17.25 -7.89 17.02
CA SER A 157 -17.34 -6.53 16.51
C SER A 157 -18.45 -6.39 15.47
N PRO A 158 -19.23 -5.29 15.49
CA PRO A 158 -20.20 -4.99 14.45
C PRO A 158 -19.57 -4.76 13.07
N CYS A 159 -18.26 -4.50 13.01
CA CYS A 159 -17.50 -4.33 11.78
C CYS A 159 -16.53 -5.49 11.50
N PHE A 160 -16.73 -6.67 12.12
CA PHE A 160 -15.91 -7.85 11.87
C PHE A 160 -15.95 -8.27 10.39
N TRP A 161 -14.79 -8.49 9.77
CA TRP A 161 -14.68 -9.04 8.41
C TRP A 161 -13.41 -9.86 8.19
N GLY A 162 -12.73 -10.25 9.27
CA GLY A 162 -11.49 -11.02 9.20
C GLY A 162 -11.59 -12.33 8.43
N ASP A 163 -12.73 -13.00 8.47
CA ASP A 163 -13.01 -14.20 7.67
C ASP A 163 -13.12 -13.91 6.16
N ILE A 164 -13.71 -12.77 5.79
CA ILE A 164 -13.78 -12.29 4.40
C ILE A 164 -12.39 -11.92 3.90
N SER A 165 -11.62 -11.19 4.72
CA SER A 165 -10.21 -10.89 4.46
C SER A 165 -9.41 -12.17 4.20
N LYS A 166 -9.49 -13.14 5.12
CA LYS A 166 -8.78 -14.41 5.02
C LYS A 166 -9.10 -15.17 3.74
N LYS A 167 -10.36 -15.10 3.29
CA LYS A 167 -10.84 -15.78 2.09
C LYS A 167 -10.42 -15.11 0.78
N HIS A 168 -10.42 -13.78 0.73
CA HIS A 168 -10.33 -13.04 -0.52
C HIS A 168 -9.02 -12.25 -0.71
N LEU A 169 -8.45 -11.73 0.36
CA LEU A 169 -7.22 -10.93 0.29
C LEU A 169 -6.00 -11.82 0.47
N LYS A 170 -5.02 -11.71 -0.43
CA LYS A 170 -3.71 -12.35 -0.27
C LYS A 170 -2.75 -11.47 0.52
N TYR A 171 -2.69 -10.17 0.24
CA TYR A 171 -1.70 -9.26 0.79
C TYR A 171 -2.32 -8.10 1.57
N ILE A 172 -1.77 -7.80 2.75
CA ILE A 172 -2.16 -6.65 3.58
C ILE A 172 -0.93 -5.80 3.87
N ARG A 173 -1.03 -4.49 3.60
CA ARG A 173 0.07 -3.56 3.88
C ARG A 173 0.25 -3.37 5.38
N ASN A 174 1.50 -3.37 5.83
CA ASN A 174 1.89 -3.07 7.20
C ASN A 174 2.75 -1.79 7.25
N LEU A 175 4.06 -1.94 7.48
CA LEU A 175 4.96 -0.84 7.86
C LEU A 175 5.37 0.00 6.64
N THR A 176 5.71 1.27 6.89
CA THR A 176 6.24 2.21 5.90
C THR A 176 7.63 2.72 6.29
N PHE A 177 8.60 2.56 5.41
CA PHE A 177 9.99 2.96 5.63
C PHE A 177 10.37 4.16 4.75
N ASN A 178 11.35 4.96 5.16
CA ASN A 178 11.80 6.12 4.37
C ASN A 178 12.95 5.78 3.40
N ASP A 179 13.27 4.49 3.24
CA ASP A 179 14.31 4.02 2.33
C ASP A 179 13.70 3.56 0.99
N ILE A 180 14.38 3.80 -0.12
CA ILE A 180 13.97 3.36 -1.47
C ILE A 180 13.96 1.83 -1.60
N ASN A 181 14.84 1.12 -0.89
CA ASN A 181 14.91 -0.34 -0.97
C ASN A 181 14.04 -0.98 0.12
N THR A 182 12.73 -1.08 -0.16
CA THR A 182 11.76 -1.70 0.73
C THR A 182 12.17 -3.12 1.13
N LEU A 183 12.69 -3.91 0.18
CA LEU A 183 13.13 -5.29 0.42
C LEU A 183 14.31 -5.38 1.39
N LYS A 184 15.21 -4.41 1.38
CA LYS A 184 16.30 -4.34 2.37
C LYS A 184 15.78 -4.07 3.78
N MET A 185 14.74 -3.26 3.90
CA MET A 185 14.14 -2.91 5.19
C MET A 185 13.33 -4.08 5.78
N ASP A 186 12.62 -4.81 4.92
CA ASP A 186 11.81 -5.98 5.27
C ASP A 186 12.11 -7.19 4.36
N PRO A 187 13.25 -7.88 4.53
CA PRO A 187 13.72 -8.93 3.61
C PRO A 187 12.85 -10.18 3.51
N ARG A 188 11.95 -10.38 4.48
CA ARG A 188 11.05 -11.53 4.53
C ARG A 188 9.68 -11.23 3.95
N MET A 189 9.42 -10.02 3.45
CA MET A 189 8.14 -9.73 2.82
C MET A 189 8.00 -10.50 1.49
N PRO A 190 6.79 -10.97 1.13
CA PRO A 190 5.61 -11.07 2.00
C PRO A 190 5.74 -12.20 3.04
N TYR A 191 5.23 -11.99 4.26
CA TYR A 191 5.30 -12.99 5.35
C TYR A 191 3.98 -13.25 6.06
N GLU A 192 3.87 -14.43 6.66
CA GLU A 192 2.78 -14.83 7.56
C GLU A 192 3.09 -14.48 9.02
N VAL A 193 2.04 -14.23 9.80
CA VAL A 193 2.12 -14.04 11.25
C VAL A 193 1.12 -14.97 11.92
N ASP A 194 1.60 -16.00 12.63
CA ASP A 194 0.76 -17.06 13.21
C ASP A 194 -0.41 -16.52 14.04
N ARG A 195 -0.14 -15.55 14.94
CA ARG A 195 -1.18 -14.93 15.79
C ARG A 195 -2.23 -14.09 15.01
N LYS A 196 -2.03 -13.88 13.71
CA LYS A 196 -2.92 -13.13 12.82
C LYS A 196 -3.53 -14.02 11.72
N SER A 197 -3.23 -15.32 11.74
CA SER A 197 -3.53 -16.25 10.65
C SER A 197 -5.01 -16.49 10.39
N GLU A 198 -5.87 -16.26 11.38
CA GLU A 198 -7.33 -16.39 11.25
C GLU A 198 -7.94 -15.32 10.34
N CYS A 199 -7.36 -14.11 10.31
CA CYS A 199 -7.92 -12.96 9.60
C CYS A 199 -7.00 -12.37 8.53
N SER A 200 -5.79 -12.91 8.35
CA SER A 200 -4.82 -12.44 7.36
C SER A 200 -4.05 -13.58 6.71
N ASN A 201 -3.55 -13.34 5.50
CA ASN A 201 -2.68 -14.27 4.77
C ASN A 201 -1.24 -13.77 4.85
N TYR A 202 -0.88 -12.76 4.05
CA TYR A 202 0.46 -12.22 4.02
C TYR A 202 0.51 -10.73 4.33
N TRP A 203 1.57 -10.33 5.01
CA TRP A 203 1.91 -8.94 5.30
C TRP A 203 3.10 -8.49 4.48
N PHE A 204 3.07 -7.27 3.99
CA PHE A 204 4.19 -6.64 3.30
C PHE A 204 4.41 -5.21 3.81
N SER A 205 5.61 -4.70 3.62
CA SER A 205 5.96 -3.32 3.93
C SER A 205 6.11 -2.51 2.64
N SER A 206 6.11 -1.18 2.77
CA SER A 206 6.28 -0.26 1.66
C SER A 206 7.29 0.83 2.03
N SER A 207 7.79 1.53 1.02
CA SER A 207 8.46 2.81 1.18
C SER A 207 7.41 3.93 1.27
N ASP A 208 7.74 5.00 2.00
CA ASP A 208 6.86 6.11 2.31
C ASP A 208 7.06 7.26 1.31
N GLY A 209 6.11 7.43 0.40
CA GLY A 209 6.08 8.54 -0.56
C GLY A 209 4.76 9.30 -0.43
N HIS A 210 4.32 9.61 0.79
CA HIS A 210 2.96 10.08 1.09
C HIS A 210 2.50 11.25 0.21
N THR A 211 3.39 12.22 -0.06
CA THR A 211 3.14 13.39 -0.92
C THR A 211 4.09 13.41 -2.12
N VAL A 212 3.81 14.28 -3.11
CA VAL A 212 4.69 14.50 -4.27
C VAL A 212 6.14 14.82 -3.87
N ASP A 213 6.35 15.66 -2.84
CA ASP A 213 7.69 16.03 -2.37
C ASP A 213 8.45 14.83 -1.80
N GLU A 214 7.79 14.05 -0.93
CA GLU A 214 8.38 12.85 -0.33
C GLU A 214 8.66 11.78 -1.39
N PHE A 215 7.76 11.65 -2.37
CA PHE A 215 7.91 10.71 -3.48
C PHE A 215 9.12 11.07 -4.35
N ILE A 216 9.23 12.34 -4.78
CA ILE A 216 10.34 12.83 -5.61
C ILE A 216 11.69 12.63 -4.91
N GLU A 217 11.76 12.93 -3.61
CA GLU A 217 12.98 12.73 -2.82
C GLU A 217 13.34 11.24 -2.72
N LEU A 218 12.33 10.40 -2.45
CA LEU A 218 12.49 8.95 -2.38
C LEU A 218 13.07 8.40 -3.68
N ILE A 219 12.58 8.84 -4.83
CA ILE A 219 13.03 8.40 -6.16
C ILE A 219 14.09 9.32 -6.79
N SER A 220 14.84 10.07 -5.97
CA SER A 220 16.00 10.83 -6.45
C SER A 220 16.99 9.91 -7.19
N SER A 221 17.72 10.46 -8.16
CA SER A 221 18.60 9.65 -9.01
C SER A 221 19.67 8.88 -8.21
N SER A 222 20.18 9.44 -7.11
CA SER A 222 21.10 8.73 -6.21
C SER A 222 20.46 7.55 -5.49
N ASN A 223 19.18 7.65 -5.13
CA ASN A 223 18.41 6.54 -4.58
C ASN A 223 18.10 5.48 -5.64
N LEU A 224 17.80 5.87 -6.88
CA LEU A 224 17.60 4.93 -7.99
C LEU A 224 18.90 4.19 -8.33
N ASP A 225 20.04 4.89 -8.38
CA ASP A 225 21.36 4.27 -8.58
C ASP A 225 21.68 3.27 -7.46
N ARG A 226 21.28 3.59 -6.22
CA ARG A 226 21.44 2.70 -5.08
C ARG A 226 20.52 1.47 -5.19
N LEU A 227 19.25 1.66 -5.54
CA LEU A 227 18.30 0.56 -5.72
C LEU A 227 18.75 -0.41 -6.81
N GLU A 228 19.20 0.12 -7.95
CA GLU A 228 19.72 -0.67 -9.07
C GLU A 228 21.00 -1.43 -8.69
N ARG A 229 21.95 -0.77 -8.02
CA ARG A 229 23.20 -1.41 -7.57
C ARG A 229 22.96 -2.50 -6.52
N GLU A 230 21.99 -2.30 -5.63
CA GLU A 230 21.65 -3.27 -4.58
C GLU A 230 20.79 -4.43 -5.10
N GLY A 231 20.25 -4.34 -6.32
CA GLY A 231 19.30 -5.30 -6.85
C GLY A 231 18.01 -5.39 -6.03
N GLY A 232 17.59 -4.28 -5.42
CA GLY A 232 16.48 -4.25 -4.46
C GLY A 232 15.10 -4.25 -5.10
N ALA A 233 14.07 -4.24 -4.25
CA ALA A 233 12.69 -3.98 -4.66
C ALA A 233 12.11 -2.80 -3.87
N CYS A 234 11.44 -1.91 -4.58
CA CYS A 234 10.72 -0.78 -4.02
C CYS A 234 9.22 -0.92 -4.25
N ILE A 235 8.44 -0.84 -3.17
CA ILE A 235 6.98 -0.67 -3.21
C ILE A 235 6.70 0.68 -2.60
N VAL A 236 6.47 1.73 -3.38
CA VAL A 236 6.14 3.06 -2.84
C VAL A 236 4.66 3.10 -2.50
N TYR A 237 4.31 3.49 -1.28
CA TYR A 237 2.95 3.83 -0.92
C TYR A 237 2.78 5.35 -0.96
N THR A 238 1.84 5.83 -1.78
CA THR A 238 1.63 7.26 -2.06
C THR A 238 0.14 7.57 -2.21
N HIS A 239 -0.16 8.86 -2.35
CA HIS A 239 -1.48 9.36 -2.70
C HIS A 239 -1.29 10.24 -3.94
N PHE A 240 -1.57 9.74 -5.14
CA PHE A 240 -1.42 10.54 -6.37
C PHE A 240 -2.34 11.77 -6.39
N SER A 241 -3.40 11.77 -5.59
CA SER A 241 -4.23 12.95 -5.29
C SER A 241 -3.48 14.09 -4.59
N SER A 242 -2.32 13.83 -3.98
CA SER A 242 -1.55 14.80 -3.19
C SER A 242 -0.55 15.60 -4.01
N CYS A 243 -1.08 16.47 -4.88
CA CYS A 243 -0.35 17.48 -5.67
C CYS A 243 0.58 16.96 -6.78
N PHE A 244 0.37 15.73 -7.28
CA PHE A 244 1.07 15.23 -8.47
C PHE A 244 0.57 15.87 -9.77
N VAL A 245 -0.69 16.32 -9.76
CA VAL A 245 -1.31 17.11 -10.83
C VAL A 245 -1.52 18.54 -10.32
N ARG A 246 -1.13 19.52 -11.13
CA ARG A 246 -1.28 20.95 -10.84
C ARG A 246 -2.68 21.43 -11.17
N ALA A 247 -3.00 22.64 -10.71
CA ALA A 247 -4.31 23.25 -10.92
C ALA A 247 -4.66 23.46 -12.41
N ASP A 248 -3.67 23.51 -13.31
CA ASP A 248 -3.85 23.60 -14.76
C ASP A 248 -4.00 22.23 -15.45
N GLY A 249 -4.04 21.13 -14.67
CA GLY A 249 -4.12 19.76 -15.17
C GLY A 249 -2.78 19.17 -15.62
N SER A 250 -1.69 19.92 -15.58
CA SER A 250 -0.35 19.42 -15.91
C SER A 250 0.27 18.62 -14.78
N LEU A 251 1.17 17.69 -15.11
CA LEU A 251 1.94 16.96 -14.10
C LEU A 251 2.94 17.86 -13.38
N HIS A 252 3.27 17.48 -12.15
CA HIS A 252 4.41 18.05 -11.46
C HIS A 252 5.70 17.69 -12.22
N PRO A 253 6.50 18.67 -12.70
CA PRO A 253 7.55 18.46 -13.70
C PRO A 253 8.74 17.72 -13.14
N GLU A 254 9.04 17.91 -11.85
CA GLU A 254 10.09 17.11 -11.22
C GLU A 254 9.63 15.66 -11.00
N PHE A 255 8.34 15.41 -10.73
CA PHE A 255 7.82 14.05 -10.68
C PHE A 255 7.92 13.40 -12.06
N GLU A 256 7.48 14.10 -13.11
CA GLU A 256 7.58 13.62 -14.48
C GLU A 256 9.04 13.28 -14.85
N SER A 257 9.97 14.19 -14.58
CA SER A 257 11.39 14.01 -14.85
C SER A 257 11.98 12.79 -14.12
N ARG A 258 11.70 12.62 -12.82
CA ARG A 258 12.19 11.50 -12.02
C ARG A 258 11.60 10.17 -12.47
N MET A 259 10.32 10.15 -12.84
CA MET A 259 9.67 8.96 -13.36
C MET A 259 10.19 8.57 -14.75
N ARG A 260 10.55 9.53 -15.60
CA ARG A 260 11.24 9.25 -16.88
C ARG A 260 12.64 8.68 -16.66
N ASP A 261 13.42 9.21 -15.70
CA ASP A 261 14.70 8.62 -15.27
C ASP A 261 14.49 7.16 -14.82
N LEU A 262 13.55 6.93 -13.90
CA LEU A 262 13.19 5.59 -13.42
C LEU A 262 12.83 4.64 -14.58
N ALA A 263 11.93 5.03 -15.47
CA ALA A 263 11.46 4.21 -16.58
C ALA A 263 12.56 3.89 -17.60
N SER A 264 13.56 4.76 -17.75
CA SER A 264 14.70 4.53 -18.64
C SER A 264 15.66 3.43 -18.15
N ARG A 265 15.55 3.04 -16.87
CA ARG A 265 16.43 2.05 -16.24
C ARG A 265 15.94 0.62 -16.47
N GLN A 266 16.81 -0.35 -16.21
CA GLN A 266 16.49 -1.79 -16.35
C GLN A 266 15.69 -2.33 -15.15
N GLY A 267 14.63 -1.63 -14.77
CA GLY A 267 13.71 -2.01 -13.70
C GLY A 267 12.61 -2.97 -14.17
N TRP A 268 12.14 -3.81 -13.24
CA TRP A 268 10.93 -4.60 -13.37
C TRP A 268 9.75 -3.79 -12.79
N PHE A 269 8.86 -3.33 -13.67
CA PHE A 269 7.73 -2.46 -13.34
C PHE A 269 6.43 -3.25 -13.49
N VAL A 270 5.88 -3.69 -12.37
CA VAL A 270 4.68 -4.54 -12.32
C VAL A 270 3.79 -4.13 -11.15
N PRO A 271 2.51 -4.51 -11.12
CA PRO A 271 1.67 -4.26 -9.97
C PRO A 271 2.18 -4.96 -8.70
N VAL A 272 1.76 -4.44 -7.54
CA VAL A 272 2.28 -4.84 -6.23
C VAL A 272 2.10 -6.34 -5.97
N SER A 273 0.91 -6.90 -6.21
CA SER A 273 0.71 -8.34 -5.98
C SER A 273 1.57 -9.22 -6.89
N THR A 274 1.91 -8.74 -8.10
CA THR A 274 2.80 -9.48 -9.02
C THR A 274 4.22 -9.57 -8.47
N LEU A 275 4.74 -8.45 -7.94
CA LEU A 275 6.02 -8.43 -7.26
C LEU A 275 6.00 -9.29 -5.99
N LEU A 276 4.94 -9.19 -5.18
CA LEU A 276 4.83 -9.97 -3.94
C LEU A 276 4.72 -11.48 -4.22
N ASP A 277 3.97 -11.90 -5.25
CA ASP A 277 3.91 -13.29 -5.70
C ASP A 277 5.28 -13.82 -6.12
N TYR A 278 6.10 -12.98 -6.75
CA TYR A 278 7.46 -13.34 -7.13
C TYR A 278 8.36 -13.55 -5.90
N LEU A 279 8.31 -12.62 -4.94
CA LEU A 279 9.07 -12.71 -3.69
C LEU A 279 8.62 -13.91 -2.84
N GLU A 280 7.31 -14.17 -2.76
CA GLU A 280 6.73 -15.30 -2.05
C GLU A 280 7.28 -16.65 -2.57
N ARG A 281 7.30 -16.83 -3.90
CA ARG A 281 7.87 -18.04 -4.53
C ARG A 281 9.36 -18.20 -4.22
N GLY A 282 10.09 -17.09 -4.14
CA GLY A 282 11.51 -17.07 -3.75
C GLY A 282 11.77 -17.56 -2.32
N HIS A 283 10.80 -17.48 -1.41
CA HIS A 283 10.95 -17.96 -0.03
C HIS A 283 10.84 -19.49 0.12
N ALA A 284 10.54 -20.24 -0.95
CA ALA A 284 10.44 -21.70 -0.94
C ALA A 284 9.56 -22.28 0.20
N GLY A 285 8.46 -21.60 0.52
CA GLY A 285 7.53 -21.97 1.59
C GLY A 285 7.93 -21.51 3.00
N ASN A 286 9.09 -20.88 3.19
CA ASN A 286 9.52 -20.31 4.48
C ASN A 286 9.00 -18.87 4.66
N VAL A 287 7.68 -18.72 4.69
CA VAL A 287 7.01 -17.40 4.76
C VAL A 287 6.64 -16.98 6.17
N ARG A 288 6.65 -17.89 7.15
CA ARG A 288 6.40 -17.54 8.55
C ARG A 288 7.61 -16.85 9.16
N VAL A 289 7.36 -15.81 9.94
CA VAL A 289 8.42 -15.09 10.66
C VAL A 289 8.22 -15.19 12.16
N GLY A 290 9.31 -15.26 12.92
CA GLY A 290 9.28 -15.30 14.39
C GLY A 290 9.16 -13.91 15.02
N PHE A 291 8.95 -13.89 16.34
CA PHE A 291 8.85 -12.66 17.13
C PHE A 291 10.05 -11.72 16.95
N PHE A 292 11.28 -12.23 17.04
CA PHE A 292 12.50 -11.40 16.97
C PHE A 292 12.65 -10.69 15.63
N TYR A 293 12.27 -11.34 14.52
CA TYR A 293 12.27 -10.71 13.21
C TYR A 293 11.29 -9.52 13.17
N ARG A 294 10.03 -9.77 13.56
CA ARG A 294 8.97 -8.75 13.57
C ARG A 294 9.32 -7.58 14.48
N PHE A 295 9.84 -7.86 15.68
CA PHE A 295 10.28 -6.82 16.59
C PHE A 295 11.46 -6.01 16.03
N GLY A 296 12.40 -6.66 15.33
CA GLY A 296 13.51 -5.99 14.66
C GLY A 296 13.07 -5.00 13.58
N ILE A 297 12.14 -5.39 12.70
CA ILE A 297 11.60 -4.46 11.67
C ILE A 297 10.75 -3.34 12.29
N GLU A 298 10.08 -3.57 13.43
CA GLU A 298 9.37 -2.53 14.17
C GLU A 298 10.32 -1.49 14.77
N ILE A 299 11.46 -1.90 15.32
CA ILE A 299 12.49 -0.97 15.82
C ILE A 299 13.02 -0.10 14.67
N ARG A 300 13.35 -0.71 13.52
CA ARG A 300 13.77 0.05 12.32
C ARG A 300 12.72 1.07 11.91
N TRP A 301 11.46 0.65 11.87
CA TRP A 301 10.35 1.53 11.54
C TRP A 301 10.23 2.70 12.52
N PHE A 302 10.36 2.43 13.83
CA PHE A 302 10.31 3.47 14.86
C PHE A 302 11.44 4.49 14.68
N ILE A 303 12.66 4.02 14.43
CA ILE A 303 13.83 4.87 14.15
C ILE A 303 13.56 5.75 12.92
N ASP A 304 13.04 5.17 11.83
CA ASP A 304 12.65 5.90 10.62
C ASP A 304 11.61 7.00 10.91
N ARG A 305 10.62 6.72 11.76
CA ARG A 305 9.62 7.72 12.16
C ARG A 305 10.24 8.87 12.94
N VAL A 306 11.22 8.60 13.81
CA VAL A 306 11.95 9.65 14.55
C VAL A 306 12.75 10.53 13.58
N PHE A 307 13.49 9.92 12.64
CA PHE A 307 14.23 10.68 11.64
C PHE A 307 13.33 11.50 10.72
N LYS A 308 12.20 10.95 10.27
CA LYS A 308 11.21 11.70 9.48
C LYS A 308 10.67 12.91 10.24
N LYS A 309 10.34 12.73 11.52
CA LYS A 309 9.86 13.83 12.38
C LYS A 309 10.90 14.93 12.54
N MET A 310 12.17 14.57 12.74
CA MET A 310 13.27 15.54 12.82
C MET A 310 13.46 16.29 11.49
N ARG A 311 13.34 15.61 10.36
CA ARG A 311 13.54 16.18 9.02
C ARG A 311 12.40 17.10 8.59
N THR A 312 11.17 16.71 8.86
CA THR A 312 9.97 17.40 8.37
C THR A 312 9.39 18.42 9.36
N ASN A 313 9.91 18.45 10.60
CA ASN A 313 9.37 19.25 11.71
C ASN A 313 7.85 19.04 11.93
N ARG A 314 7.33 17.88 11.48
CA ARG A 314 5.96 17.40 11.57
C ARG A 314 5.94 16.09 12.36
#